data_AF-A0A7X6NZ43-F1
#
_entry.id   AF-A0A7X6NZ43-F1
#
_cell.length_a   1.000
_cell.length_b   1.000
_cell.length_c   1.000
_cell.angle_alpha   90.00
_cell.angle_beta   90.00
_cell.angle_gamma   90.00
#
_symmetry.space_group_name_H-M   'P 1'
#
loop_
_entity.id
_entity.type
_entity.pdbx_description
1 polymer ?
#
loop_
_entity_poly.entity_id
_entity_poly.type
_entity_poly.pdbx_seq_one_letter_code
_entity_poly.pdbx_strand_id
1 'polypeptide(L)'
;WLWLAATYEINGEAYLIKLRDDRRRIIGLVPMHPAQTKIHRDKDGTVTYQFLGHPNQEFAGDDIVPFRAFDPFGAMRGMSRLEPLRSTLMNEDSARRATASWWRNMGRPSMVLQTEKKLGPEGRQRVQEAFRAVAGGSSNAGGIIVLEDDLKATPMQLSAEEMQYIESRRLNREEVCAVFDIPPNAVHILDHGTYSNMEQGLQSVYRDTMAPRITFLESVLNWYVGSEFNGQKRLARFNMSDVLRGDFEKQAAAWTQLVNAGIAKPSEARPTFDLGDAGPMADKLYAHSAIQPLEKRDQPGQPLLPHPDQPAPEIDAAPPVKFMRDIGGLIGRGKSIQDAARTLLDKHPGEEDAIRRACELIIERQI
;
A
#
# COMPACT_ATOMS: atom_id res chain seq x y z
N TRP A 1 -3.37 13.54 16.74
CA TRP A 1 -3.15 12.19 16.18
C TRP A 1 -1.69 11.86 15.95
N LEU A 2 -0.92 12.66 15.19
CA LEU A 2 0.52 12.40 14.98
C LEU A 2 1.30 12.19 16.29
N TRP A 3 1.10 13.07 17.26
CA TRP A 3 1.70 12.93 18.59
C TRP A 3 1.32 11.60 19.25
N LEU A 4 0.03 11.24 19.25
CA LEU A 4 -0.46 10.00 19.86
C LEU A 4 0.19 8.77 19.22
N ALA A 5 0.17 8.70 17.89
CA ALA A 5 0.73 7.58 17.15
C ALA A 5 2.26 7.48 17.37
N ALA A 6 2.99 8.59 17.24
CA ALA A 6 4.44 8.60 17.45
C ALA A 6 4.82 8.19 18.88
N THR A 7 4.16 8.75 19.89
CA THR A 7 4.42 8.41 21.29
C THR A 7 4.04 6.96 21.59
N TYR A 8 2.92 6.47 21.07
CA TYR A 8 2.52 5.07 21.22
C TYR A 8 3.53 4.10 20.61
N GLU A 9 4.03 4.38 19.40
CA GLU A 9 5.01 3.51 18.73
C GLU A 9 6.38 3.53 19.42
N ILE A 10 6.82 4.69 19.93
CA ILE A 10 8.12 4.84 20.59
C ILE A 10 8.09 4.28 22.02
N ASN A 11 7.05 4.56 22.79
CA ASN A 11 6.98 4.22 24.20
C ASN A 11 6.20 2.93 24.47
N GLY A 12 5.42 2.43 23.50
CA GLY A 12 4.47 1.33 23.71
C GLY A 12 3.18 1.75 24.38
N GLU A 13 3.08 3.01 24.78
CA GLU A 13 1.94 3.56 25.48
C GLU A 13 1.79 5.05 25.18
N ALA A 14 0.57 5.54 25.26
CA ALA A 14 0.24 6.96 25.18
C ALA A 14 -1.05 7.21 25.93
N TYR A 15 -1.20 8.41 26.49
CA TYR A 15 -2.35 8.75 27.33
C TYR A 15 -2.98 10.06 26.85
N LEU A 16 -4.30 10.12 26.86
CA LEU A 16 -5.06 11.36 26.65
C LEU A 16 -5.90 11.67 27.88
N ILE A 17 -5.88 12.93 28.31
CA ILE A 17 -6.73 13.44 29.39
C ILE A 17 -8.02 13.98 28.77
N LYS A 18 -9.17 13.57 29.31
CA LYS A 18 -10.47 14.14 28.99
C LYS A 18 -10.65 15.46 29.76
N LEU A 19 -10.62 16.58 29.04
CA LEU A 19 -11.02 17.85 29.62
C LEU A 19 -12.54 17.90 29.68
N ARG A 20 -13.09 18.23 30.85
CA ARG A 20 -14.52 18.35 31.09
C ARG A 20 -14.91 19.78 31.42
N ASP A 21 -16.09 20.18 30.95
CA ASP A 21 -16.80 21.39 31.36
C ASP A 21 -17.52 21.18 32.71
N ASP A 22 -18.03 22.24 33.32
CA ASP A 22 -18.77 22.21 34.61
C ASP A 22 -19.96 21.25 34.58
N ARG A 23 -20.51 20.99 33.39
CA ARG A 23 -21.59 20.03 33.14
C ARG A 23 -21.12 18.59 32.89
N ARG A 24 -19.86 18.26 33.21
CA ARG A 24 -19.18 16.97 32.99
C ARG A 24 -19.09 16.49 31.54
N ARG A 25 -19.38 17.34 30.57
CA ARG A 25 -19.25 17.03 29.13
C ARG A 25 -17.79 17.13 28.72
N ILE A 26 -17.31 16.21 27.89
CA ILE A 26 -15.97 16.30 27.31
C ILE A 26 -15.91 17.49 26.35
N ILE A 27 -14.97 18.40 26.58
CA ILE A 27 -14.67 19.56 25.73
C ILE A 27 -13.44 19.34 24.85
N GLY A 28 -12.54 18.46 25.26
CA GLY A 28 -11.29 18.23 24.53
C GLY A 28 -10.48 17.07 25.08
N LEU A 29 -9.48 16.67 24.30
CA LEU A 29 -8.49 15.66 24.68
C LEU A 29 -7.10 16.29 24.69
N VAL A 30 -6.40 16.19 25.80
CA VAL A 30 -5.04 16.73 25.95
C VAL A 30 -4.03 15.59 26.03
N PRO A 31 -2.93 15.65 25.27
CA PRO A 31 -1.89 14.63 25.32
C PRO A 31 -1.14 14.62 26.65
N MET A 32 -0.92 13.42 27.18
CA MET A 32 -0.19 13.19 28.43
C MET A 32 0.98 12.22 28.16
N HIS A 33 2.21 12.73 28.27
CA HIS A 33 3.40 11.96 27.89
C HIS A 33 3.67 10.81 28.89
N PRO A 34 3.90 9.56 28.44
CA PRO A 34 4.13 8.40 29.32
C PRO A 34 5.28 8.58 30.29
N ALA A 35 6.40 9.16 29.85
CA ALA A 35 7.56 9.42 30.71
C ALA A 35 7.26 10.38 31.89
N GLN A 36 6.20 11.17 31.80
CA GLN A 36 5.74 12.09 32.85
C GLN A 36 4.48 11.55 33.55
N THR A 37 4.09 10.30 33.29
CA THR A 37 2.88 9.69 33.87
C THR A 37 3.29 8.60 34.84
N LYS A 38 2.77 8.67 36.06
CA LYS A 38 2.84 7.58 37.04
C LYS A 38 1.45 6.98 37.21
N ILE A 39 1.39 5.65 37.20
CA ILE A 39 0.15 4.91 37.40
C ILE A 39 0.19 4.30 38.79
N HIS A 40 -0.79 4.62 39.61
CA HIS A 40 -0.99 4.01 40.90
C HIS A 40 -2.25 3.14 40.84
N ARG A 41 -2.16 1.95 41.43
CA ARG A 41 -3.31 1.07 41.61
C ARG A 41 -3.46 0.84 43.10
N ASP A 42 -4.62 1.24 43.62
CA ASP A 42 -4.94 1.04 45.02
C ASP A 42 -5.30 -0.43 45.31
N LYS A 43 -5.34 -0.80 46.59
CA LYS A 43 -5.71 -2.15 47.05
C LYS A 43 -7.11 -2.56 46.59
N ASP A 44 -8.00 -1.58 46.45
CA ASP A 44 -9.38 -1.76 45.97
C ASP A 44 -9.45 -1.95 44.45
N GLY A 45 -8.33 -1.84 43.75
CA GLY A 45 -8.22 -2.01 42.30
C GLY A 45 -8.45 -0.73 41.50
N THR A 46 -8.85 0.37 42.14
CA THR A 46 -8.96 1.69 41.53
C THR A 46 -7.62 2.16 40.98
N VAL A 47 -7.61 2.61 39.72
CA VAL A 47 -6.42 3.09 39.04
C VAL A 47 -6.46 4.62 38.96
N THR A 48 -5.39 5.26 39.42
CA THR A 48 -5.18 6.70 39.32
C THR A 48 -3.93 7.01 38.51
N TYR A 49 -3.97 8.10 37.76
CA TYR A 49 -2.89 8.56 36.90
C TYR A 49 -2.39 9.90 37.42
N GLN A 50 -1.13 9.96 37.83
CA GLN A 50 -0.48 11.20 38.22
C GLN A 50 0.34 11.73 37.04
N PHE A 51 -0.04 12.90 36.54
CA PHE A 51 0.75 13.61 35.52
C PHE A 51 1.71 14.58 36.19
N LEU A 52 3.00 14.37 35.98
CA LEU A 52 4.08 15.20 36.53
C LEU A 52 4.44 16.40 35.65
N GLY A 53 3.61 16.72 34.65
CA GLY A 53 3.77 17.90 33.81
C GLY A 53 3.21 19.17 34.46
N HIS A 54 2.81 20.14 33.64
CA HIS A 54 2.17 21.37 34.10
C HIS A 54 0.70 21.40 33.65
N PRO A 55 -0.28 21.45 34.58
CA PRO A 55 -0.13 21.32 36.04
C PRO A 55 0.17 19.88 36.48
N ASN A 56 0.90 19.73 37.59
CA ASN A 56 1.12 18.43 38.22
C ASN A 56 -0.18 18.05 38.95
N GLN A 57 -0.89 17.08 38.41
CA GLN A 57 -2.25 16.76 38.86
C GLN A 57 -2.49 15.25 38.77
N GLU A 58 -3.29 14.76 39.71
CA GLU A 58 -3.83 13.40 39.70
C GLU A 58 -5.19 13.37 39.01
N PHE A 59 -5.36 12.38 38.15
CA PHE A 59 -6.56 12.13 37.39
C PHE A 59 -7.10 10.75 37.73
N ALA A 60 -8.43 10.65 37.85
CA ALA A 60 -9.11 9.37 37.98
C ALA A 60 -8.98 8.58 36.68
N GLY A 61 -9.00 7.24 36.75
CA GLY A 61 -8.95 6.38 35.56
C GLY A 61 -10.04 6.67 34.53
N ASP A 62 -11.21 7.13 34.97
CA ASP A 62 -12.34 7.48 34.09
C ASP A 62 -12.07 8.73 33.22
N ASP A 63 -11.17 9.62 33.67
CA ASP A 63 -10.81 10.84 32.96
C ASP A 63 -9.62 10.65 32.01
N ILE A 64 -9.06 9.44 31.95
CA ILE A 64 -7.92 9.10 31.10
C ILE A 64 -8.35 8.12 30.01
N VAL A 65 -7.81 8.30 28.81
CA VAL A 65 -7.87 7.35 27.71
C VAL A 65 -6.48 6.73 27.54
N PRO A 66 -6.27 5.50 28.05
CA PRO A 66 -4.99 4.83 27.95
C PRO A 66 -4.88 4.02 26.64
N PHE A 67 -3.89 4.36 25.82
CA PHE A 67 -3.45 3.55 24.69
C PHE A 67 -2.23 2.74 25.15
N ARG A 68 -2.35 1.43 25.25
CA ARG A 68 -1.29 0.57 25.77
C ARG A 68 -1.10 -0.63 24.86
N ALA A 69 0.14 -0.87 24.43
CA ALA A 69 0.53 -2.07 23.75
C ALA A 69 0.51 -3.26 24.72
N PHE A 70 0.54 -4.46 24.17
CA PHE A 70 0.66 -5.67 24.97
C PHE A 70 2.02 -5.71 25.69
N ASP A 71 2.01 -6.04 26.98
CA ASP A 71 3.21 -6.25 27.79
C ASP A 71 3.11 -7.62 28.51
N PRO A 72 4.03 -8.56 28.25
CA PRO A 72 4.06 -9.86 28.93
C PRO A 72 4.53 -9.79 30.39
N PHE A 73 5.21 -8.73 30.81
CA PHE A 73 5.79 -8.60 32.16
C PHE A 73 4.92 -7.81 33.13
N GLY A 74 3.93 -7.06 32.64
CA GLY A 74 3.07 -6.23 33.46
C GLY A 74 1.73 -5.92 32.81
N ALA A 75 0.68 -5.76 33.62
CA ALA A 75 -0.67 -5.45 33.13
C ALA A 75 -0.99 -3.94 33.10
N MET A 76 -0.13 -3.11 33.72
CA MET A 76 -0.42 -1.70 33.94
C MET A 76 0.12 -0.79 32.84
N ARG A 77 1.24 -1.16 32.21
CA ARG A 77 1.92 -0.38 31.17
C ARG A 77 2.01 -1.15 29.87
N GLY A 78 2.22 -0.41 28.79
CA GLY A 78 2.51 -1.01 27.48
C GLY A 78 4.01 -1.18 27.28
N MET A 79 4.41 -2.25 26.59
CA MET A 79 5.80 -2.46 26.18
C MET A 79 6.09 -1.72 24.88
N SER A 80 7.22 -1.02 24.82
CA SER A 80 7.68 -0.39 23.58
C SER A 80 8.02 -1.42 22.52
N ARG A 81 7.65 -1.13 21.27
CA ARG A 81 8.08 -1.93 20.11
C ARG A 81 9.59 -1.83 19.87
N LEU A 82 10.28 -0.86 20.48
CA LEU A 82 11.74 -0.76 20.45
C LEU A 82 12.43 -1.70 21.45
N GLU A 83 11.71 -2.28 22.42
CA GLU A 83 12.32 -3.15 23.44
C GLU A 83 12.98 -4.40 22.82
N PRO A 84 12.35 -5.13 21.87
CA PRO A 84 13.01 -6.22 21.15
C PRO A 84 14.24 -5.78 20.36
N LEU A 85 14.29 -4.52 19.89
CA LEU A 85 15.40 -3.95 19.12
C LEU A 85 16.53 -3.40 20.00
N ARG A 86 16.39 -3.43 21.33
CA ARG A 86 17.32 -2.76 22.24
C ARG A 86 18.78 -3.18 22.02
N SER A 87 19.05 -4.48 21.91
CA SER A 87 20.40 -5.01 21.64
C SER A 87 20.91 -4.61 20.26
N THR A 88 20.08 -4.72 19.22
CA THR A 88 20.44 -4.34 17.84
C THR A 88 20.80 -2.85 17.76
N LEU A 89 19.98 -1.97 18.37
CA LEU A 89 20.23 -0.53 18.38
C LEU A 89 21.49 -0.15 19.18
N MET A 90 21.73 -0.82 20.31
CA MET A 90 22.95 -0.62 21.10
C MET A 90 24.21 -1.06 20.33
N ASN A 91 24.14 -2.17 19.61
CA ASN A 91 25.23 -2.66 18.76
C ASN A 91 25.51 -1.69 17.62
N GLU A 92 24.46 -1.20 16.94
CA GLU A 92 24.60 -0.23 15.84
C GLU A 92 25.18 1.11 16.32
N ASP A 93 24.74 1.65 17.47
CA ASP A 93 25.33 2.87 18.05
C ASP A 93 26.79 2.67 18.42
N SER A 94 27.12 1.55 19.07
CA SER A 94 28.49 1.21 19.46
C SER A 94 29.40 1.09 18.24
N ALA A 95 28.93 0.40 17.19
CA ALA A 95 29.66 0.24 15.94
C ALA A 95 29.85 1.59 15.24
N ARG A 96 28.81 2.43 15.16
CA ARG A 96 28.92 3.79 14.59
C ARG A 96 29.93 4.65 15.33
N ARG A 97 29.97 4.59 16.67
CA ARG A 97 30.95 5.31 17.48
C ARG A 97 32.37 4.78 17.26
N ALA A 98 32.55 3.47 17.17
CA ALA A 98 33.83 2.85 16.86
C ALA A 98 34.33 3.27 15.47
N THR A 99 33.49 3.18 14.44
CA THR A 99 33.80 3.63 13.09
C THR A 99 34.11 5.13 13.06
N ALA A 100 33.31 5.98 13.70
CA ALA A 100 33.58 7.42 13.78
C ALA A 100 34.89 7.75 14.51
N SER A 101 35.19 7.04 15.60
CA SER A 101 36.46 7.17 16.33
C SER A 101 37.64 6.74 15.46
N TRP A 102 37.50 5.62 14.75
CA TRP A 102 38.49 5.13 13.81
C TRP A 102 38.76 6.14 12.68
N TRP A 103 37.72 6.72 12.07
CA TRP A 103 37.86 7.77 11.07
C TRP A 103 38.51 9.05 11.61
N ARG A 104 38.20 9.45 12.85
CA ARG A 104 38.79 10.66 13.48
C ARG A 104 40.24 10.47 13.90
N ASN A 105 40.57 9.33 14.50
CA ASN A 105 41.82 9.11 15.23
C ASN A 105 42.86 8.33 14.42
N MET A 106 42.42 7.49 13.48
CA MET A 106 43.28 6.64 12.65
C MET A 106 43.06 6.94 11.16
N GLY A 107 43.04 8.23 10.78
CA GLY A 107 42.94 8.65 9.39
C GLY A 107 43.78 7.73 8.50
N ARG A 108 43.11 6.88 7.71
CA ARG A 108 43.78 5.81 6.98
C ARG A 108 44.88 6.46 6.13
N PRO A 109 46.14 6.03 6.26
CA PRO A 109 47.08 6.29 5.19
C PRO A 109 46.48 5.63 3.95
N SER A 110 46.07 6.42 2.96
CA SER A 110 45.62 5.90 1.66
C SER A 110 46.69 5.01 1.03
N MET A 111 47.95 5.27 1.39
CA MET A 111 49.12 4.52 0.97
C MET A 111 50.14 4.46 2.09
N VAL A 112 50.78 3.30 2.26
CA VAL A 112 51.97 3.15 3.11
C VAL A 112 53.18 3.06 2.19
N LEU A 113 54.19 3.90 2.45
CA LEU A 113 55.49 3.83 1.79
C LEU A 113 56.44 3.02 2.67
N GLN A 114 56.98 1.93 2.14
CA GLN A 114 57.92 1.05 2.83
C GLN A 114 59.28 1.06 2.12
N THR A 115 60.37 1.15 2.88
CA THR A 115 61.75 0.97 2.39
C THR A 115 62.54 0.10 3.37
N GLU A 116 63.47 -0.70 2.86
CA GLU A 116 64.36 -1.53 3.67
C GLU A 116 65.58 -0.75 4.20
N LYS A 117 65.87 0.43 3.62
CA LYS A 117 66.99 1.29 4.03
C LYS A 117 66.59 2.22 5.18
N LYS A 118 67.48 2.43 6.16
CA LYS A 118 67.28 3.42 7.22
C LYS A 118 67.37 4.83 6.66
N LEU A 119 66.23 5.49 6.46
CA LEU A 119 66.16 6.91 6.14
C LEU A 119 66.52 7.76 7.35
N GLY A 120 67.53 8.64 7.19
CA GLY A 120 67.82 9.73 8.13
C GLY A 120 66.66 10.73 8.22
N PRO A 121 66.65 11.61 9.24
CA PRO A 121 65.55 12.55 9.48
C PRO A 121 65.23 13.46 8.29
N GLU A 122 66.24 13.95 7.57
CA GLU A 122 66.06 14.77 6.36
C GLU A 122 65.45 13.99 5.18
N GLY A 123 65.92 12.76 4.95
CA GLY A 123 65.37 11.90 3.89
C GLY A 123 63.90 11.54 4.13
N ARG A 124 63.51 11.38 5.40
CA ARG A 124 62.12 11.09 5.78
C ARG A 124 61.19 12.29 5.53
N GLN A 125 61.64 13.51 5.84
CA GLN A 125 60.89 14.73 5.54
C GLN A 125 60.72 14.91 4.03
N ARG A 126 61.79 14.72 3.25
CA ARG A 126 61.75 14.86 1.79
C ARG A 126 60.74 13.92 1.13
N VAL A 127 60.74 12.64 1.54
CA VAL A 127 59.78 11.65 1.06
C VAL A 127 58.35 12.00 1.49
N GLN A 128 58.16 12.49 2.71
CA GLN A 128 56.84 12.88 3.22
C GLN A 128 56.26 14.11 2.49
N GLU A 129 57.11 15.10 2.18
CA GLU A 129 56.72 16.30 1.43
C GLU A 129 56.41 15.96 -0.03
N ALA A 130 57.27 15.18 -0.70
CA ALA A 130 57.04 14.69 -2.06
C ALA A 130 55.73 13.89 -2.14
N PHE A 131 55.47 13.03 -1.16
CA PHE A 131 54.24 12.26 -1.09
C PHE A 131 53.01 13.14 -0.87
N ARG A 132 53.06 14.13 0.05
CA ARG A 132 51.95 15.06 0.28
C ARG A 132 51.65 15.94 -0.92
N ALA A 133 52.67 16.34 -1.69
CA ALA A 133 52.49 17.15 -2.89
C ALA A 133 51.69 16.42 -3.98
N VAL A 134 51.84 15.10 -4.09
CA VAL A 134 51.18 14.30 -5.13
C VAL A 134 49.90 13.62 -4.62
N ALA A 135 49.82 13.24 -3.34
CA ALA A 135 48.67 12.55 -2.76
C ALA A 135 47.69 13.46 -1.98
N GLY A 136 48.09 14.70 -1.67
CA GLY A 136 47.28 15.63 -0.90
C GLY A 136 46.30 16.43 -1.76
N GLY A 137 45.01 16.31 -1.48
CA GLY A 137 43.94 17.11 -2.10
C GLY A 137 43.17 16.38 -3.20
N SER A 138 41.87 16.65 -3.29
CA SER A 138 40.97 16.06 -4.29
C SER A 138 41.37 16.39 -5.74
N SER A 139 42.13 17.46 -5.94
CA SER A 139 42.68 17.88 -7.24
C SER A 139 43.86 17.05 -7.72
N ASN A 140 44.53 16.30 -6.83
CA ASN A 140 45.75 15.55 -7.16
C ASN A 140 45.49 14.02 -7.28
N ALA A 141 44.22 13.61 -7.26
CA ALA A 141 43.82 12.22 -7.45
C ALA A 141 44.21 11.72 -8.85
N GLY A 142 45.02 10.67 -8.93
CA GLY A 142 45.51 10.08 -10.18
C GLY A 142 46.89 10.57 -10.64
N GLY A 143 47.59 11.38 -9.84
CA GLY A 143 48.97 11.78 -10.12
C GLY A 143 49.94 10.58 -10.12
N ILE A 144 50.86 10.56 -11.09
CA ILE A 144 51.92 9.53 -11.18
C ILE A 144 52.96 9.82 -10.10
N ILE A 145 53.13 8.89 -9.16
CA ILE A 145 54.18 8.94 -8.13
C ILE A 145 55.39 8.16 -8.63
N VAL A 146 56.53 8.83 -8.78
CA VAL A 146 57.82 8.19 -9.00
C VAL A 146 58.46 7.98 -7.63
N LEU A 147 58.73 6.72 -7.30
CA LEU A 147 59.30 6.31 -6.02
C LEU A 147 60.82 6.14 -6.18
N GLU A 148 61.62 6.86 -5.38
CA GLU A 148 63.08 6.70 -5.34
C GLU A 148 63.49 5.55 -4.40
N ASP A 149 64.67 4.97 -4.58
CA ASP A 149 65.33 4.10 -3.57
C ASP A 149 64.54 2.88 -3.05
N ASP A 150 63.99 2.05 -3.95
CA ASP A 150 63.24 0.82 -3.64
C ASP A 150 62.01 1.05 -2.73
N LEU A 151 61.48 2.27 -2.70
CA LEU A 151 60.23 2.57 -1.99
C LEU A 151 59.08 1.77 -2.63
N LYS A 152 58.43 0.92 -1.83
CA LYS A 152 57.21 0.20 -2.20
C LYS A 152 56.01 0.95 -1.65
N ALA A 153 55.11 1.34 -2.54
CA ALA A 153 53.83 1.92 -2.18
C ALA A 153 52.75 0.84 -2.16
N THR A 154 52.22 0.54 -0.98
CA THR A 154 51.12 -0.42 -0.84
C THR A 154 49.82 0.35 -0.63
N PRO A 155 48.86 0.31 -1.58
CA PRO A 155 47.54 0.90 -1.38
C PRO A 155 46.81 0.11 -0.31
N MET A 156 46.24 0.80 0.68
CA MET A 156 45.38 0.14 1.67
C MET A 156 43.99 -0.05 1.07
N GLN A 157 43.69 -1.28 0.66
CA GLN A 157 42.35 -1.66 0.19
C GLN A 157 41.34 -1.68 1.36
N LEU A 158 40.05 -1.60 1.01
CA LEU A 158 38.95 -1.82 1.95
C LEU A 158 39.14 -3.20 2.61
N SER A 159 39.16 -3.27 3.94
CA SER A 159 39.35 -4.54 4.63
C SER A 159 38.08 -5.39 4.53
N ALA A 160 38.21 -6.71 4.62
CA ALA A 160 37.06 -7.61 4.69
C ALA A 160 36.10 -7.26 5.85
N GLU A 161 36.64 -6.70 6.94
CA GLU A 161 35.88 -6.22 8.10
C GLU A 161 34.96 -5.03 7.75
N GLU A 162 35.39 -4.14 6.86
CA GLU A 162 34.56 -3.01 6.41
C GLU A 162 33.42 -3.44 5.51
N MET A 163 33.66 -4.44 4.64
CA MET A 163 32.59 -5.05 3.85
C MET A 163 31.58 -5.76 4.76
N GLN A 164 32.05 -6.49 5.76
CA GLN A 164 31.19 -7.15 6.75
C GLN A 164 30.39 -6.15 7.60
N TYR A 165 30.93 -4.95 7.87
CA TYR A 165 30.21 -3.87 8.54
C TYR A 165 29.05 -3.33 7.69
N ILE A 166 29.23 -3.16 6.38
CA ILE A 166 28.16 -2.69 5.49
C ILE A 166 27.02 -3.72 5.43
N GLU A 167 27.33 -5.01 5.38
CA GLU A 167 26.32 -6.07 5.38
C GLU A 167 25.58 -6.16 6.72
N SER A 168 26.29 -6.05 7.85
CA SER A 168 25.61 -6.05 9.17
C SER A 168 24.66 -4.86 9.31
N ARG A 169 25.02 -3.69 8.76
CA ARG A 169 24.16 -2.51 8.72
C ARG A 169 22.90 -2.70 7.88
N ARG A 170 22.99 -3.42 6.75
CA ARG A 170 21.83 -3.77 5.93
C ARG A 170 20.86 -4.65 6.70
N LEU A 171 21.39 -5.70 7.33
CA LEU A 171 20.60 -6.61 8.16
C LEU A 171 19.94 -5.87 9.34
N ASN A 172 20.66 -4.99 10.03
CA ASN A 172 20.10 -4.18 11.11
C ASN A 172 18.92 -3.32 10.64
N ARG A 173 18.98 -2.77 9.42
CA ARG A 173 17.87 -1.99 8.84
C ARG A 173 16.65 -2.86 8.57
N GLU A 174 16.85 -4.10 8.12
CA GLU A 174 15.78 -5.08 7.89
C GLU A 174 15.14 -5.55 9.21
N GLU A 175 15.93 -5.79 10.26
CA GLU A 175 15.41 -6.12 11.60
C GLU A 175 14.49 -5.02 12.14
N VAL A 176 14.87 -3.75 11.96
CA VAL A 176 14.02 -2.60 12.34
C VAL A 176 12.72 -2.60 11.54
N CYS A 177 12.77 -2.86 10.24
CA CYS A 177 11.58 -2.94 9.39
C CYS A 177 10.64 -4.06 9.85
N ALA A 178 11.19 -5.24 10.18
CA ALA A 178 10.44 -6.40 10.65
C ALA A 178 9.68 -6.12 11.95
N VAL A 179 10.29 -5.41 12.91
CA VAL A 179 9.65 -5.11 14.19
C VAL A 179 8.48 -4.13 14.06
N PHE A 180 8.56 -3.19 13.12
CA PHE A 180 7.43 -2.32 12.80
C PHE A 180 6.42 -2.96 11.84
N ASP A 181 6.66 -4.19 11.39
CA ASP A 181 5.84 -4.87 10.39
C ASP A 181 5.71 -4.04 9.10
N ILE A 182 6.82 -3.44 8.65
CA ILE A 182 6.89 -2.63 7.43
C ILE A 182 7.81 -3.36 6.45
N PRO A 183 7.37 -3.63 5.21
CA PRO A 183 8.22 -4.25 4.21
C PRO A 183 9.37 -3.30 3.80
N PRO A 184 10.59 -3.81 3.54
CA PRO A 184 11.76 -2.98 3.28
C PRO A 184 11.60 -1.97 2.13
N ASN A 185 10.87 -2.38 1.08
CA ASN A 185 10.58 -1.53 -0.08
C ASN A 185 9.79 -0.26 0.27
N ALA A 186 8.94 -0.30 1.29
CA ALA A 186 8.20 0.87 1.77
C ALA A 186 9.10 1.91 2.45
N VAL A 187 10.27 1.49 2.96
CA VAL A 187 11.31 2.36 3.53
C VAL A 187 12.40 2.70 2.50
N HIS A 188 12.10 2.50 1.20
CA HIS A 188 13.05 2.71 0.10
C HIS A 188 14.33 1.87 0.21
N ILE A 189 14.22 0.66 0.75
CA ILE A 189 15.24 -0.39 0.60
C ILE A 189 14.91 -1.14 -0.68
N LEU A 190 15.68 -0.88 -1.74
CA LEU A 190 15.39 -1.39 -3.09
C LEU A 190 16.42 -2.42 -3.58
N ASP A 191 17.17 -3.06 -2.67
CA ASP A 191 18.29 -3.94 -3.04
C ASP A 191 17.89 -5.04 -4.06
N HIS A 192 16.62 -5.50 -4.06
CA HIS A 192 16.08 -6.49 -5.01
C HIS A 192 14.68 -6.17 -5.58
N GLY A 193 14.22 -4.91 -5.55
CA GLY A 193 12.83 -4.55 -5.87
C GLY A 193 12.56 -4.26 -7.36
N THR A 194 11.63 -4.98 -7.99
CA THR A 194 10.96 -4.57 -9.24
C THR A 194 9.76 -3.66 -8.97
N TYR A 195 9.34 -2.85 -9.96
CA TYR A 195 8.20 -1.91 -9.82
C TYR A 195 6.90 -2.56 -9.32
N SER A 196 6.58 -3.77 -9.80
CA SER A 196 5.43 -4.55 -9.33
C SER A 196 5.52 -4.90 -7.84
N ASN A 197 6.71 -5.21 -7.35
CA ASN A 197 6.93 -5.58 -5.96
C ASN A 197 6.82 -4.35 -5.05
N MET A 198 7.16 -3.16 -5.55
CA MET A 198 7.03 -1.91 -4.79
C MET A 198 5.56 -1.56 -4.52
N GLU A 199 4.69 -1.66 -5.53
CA GLU A 199 3.26 -1.37 -5.37
C GLU A 199 2.60 -2.34 -4.37
N GLN A 200 2.89 -3.64 -4.50
CA GLN A 200 2.37 -4.66 -3.58
C GLN A 200 2.87 -4.46 -2.14
N GLY A 201 4.13 -4.09 -1.95
CA GLY A 201 4.65 -3.78 -0.61
C GLY A 201 3.99 -2.57 0.03
N LEU A 202 3.77 -1.50 -0.73
CA LEU A 202 3.03 -0.34 -0.24
C LEU A 202 1.57 -0.69 0.10
N GLN A 203 0.92 -1.53 -0.70
CA GLN A 203 -0.44 -2.03 -0.40
C GLN A 203 -0.48 -2.88 0.87
N SER A 204 0.52 -3.75 1.08
CA SER A 204 0.64 -4.57 2.30
C SER A 204 0.77 -3.71 3.55
N VAL A 205 1.51 -2.58 3.51
CA VAL A 205 1.59 -1.65 4.66
C VAL A 205 0.21 -1.17 5.10
N TYR A 206 -0.66 -0.78 4.17
CA TYR A 206 -1.98 -0.28 4.52
C TYR A 206 -2.88 -1.37 5.09
N ARG A 207 -2.81 -2.57 4.51
CA ARG A 207 -3.66 -3.71 4.89
C ARG A 207 -3.21 -4.35 6.20
N ASP A 208 -1.94 -4.71 6.29
CA ASP A 208 -1.42 -5.58 7.35
C ASP A 208 -0.90 -4.74 8.52
N THR A 209 -0.21 -3.64 8.24
CA THR A 209 0.40 -2.80 9.28
C THR A 209 -0.56 -1.74 9.84
N MET A 210 -1.22 -0.98 8.96
CA MET A 210 -2.00 0.20 9.37
C MET A 210 -3.43 -0.17 9.80
N ALA A 211 -4.10 -1.09 9.12
CA ALA A 211 -5.49 -1.44 9.45
C ALA A 211 -5.65 -1.93 10.91
N PRO A 212 -4.79 -2.82 11.46
CA PRO A 212 -4.89 -3.22 12.86
C PRO A 212 -4.61 -2.06 13.83
N ARG A 213 -3.65 -1.18 13.52
CA ARG A 213 -3.33 -0.01 14.36
C ARG A 213 -4.49 0.97 14.44
N ILE A 214 -5.13 1.25 13.30
CA ILE A 214 -6.29 2.14 13.22
C ILE A 214 -7.46 1.52 13.98
N THR A 215 -7.75 0.23 13.75
CA THR A 215 -8.81 -0.50 14.44
C THR A 215 -8.59 -0.49 15.97
N PHE A 216 -7.35 -0.63 16.42
CA PHE A 216 -6.98 -0.53 17.83
C PHE A 216 -7.29 0.86 18.39
N LEU A 217 -6.86 1.94 17.71
CA LEU A 217 -7.14 3.31 18.13
C LEU A 217 -8.64 3.58 18.19
N GLU A 218 -9.42 3.15 17.20
CA GLU A 218 -10.88 3.24 17.18
C GLU A 218 -11.51 2.51 18.35
N SER A 219 -11.05 1.29 18.64
CA SER A 219 -11.58 0.46 19.72
C SER A 219 -11.38 1.14 21.08
N VAL A 220 -10.19 1.69 21.33
CA VAL A 220 -9.89 2.43 22.56
C VAL A 220 -10.74 3.69 22.66
N LEU A 221 -10.87 4.47 21.59
CA LEU A 221 -11.71 5.67 21.58
C LEU A 221 -13.18 5.33 21.82
N ASN A 222 -13.70 4.30 21.16
CA ASN A 222 -15.09 3.87 21.31
C ASN A 222 -15.39 3.38 22.73
N TRP A 223 -14.45 2.67 23.35
CA TRP A 223 -14.60 2.20 24.72
C TRP A 223 -14.57 3.33 25.75
N TYR A 224 -13.55 4.19 25.71
CA TYR A 224 -13.33 5.19 26.75
C TYR A 224 -14.09 6.49 26.50
N VAL A 225 -14.34 6.88 25.25
CA VAL A 225 -14.93 8.17 24.89
C VAL A 225 -16.35 7.98 24.36
N GLY A 226 -16.62 6.90 23.63
CA GLY A 226 -17.89 6.66 22.95
C GLY A 226 -19.11 6.65 23.88
N SER A 227 -18.98 6.10 25.08
CA SER A 227 -20.07 6.03 26.09
C SER A 227 -20.51 7.41 26.60
N GLU A 228 -19.66 8.43 26.49
CA GLU A 228 -19.93 9.76 27.03
C GLU A 228 -20.69 10.69 26.07
N PHE A 229 -20.72 10.35 24.78
CA PHE A 229 -21.44 11.11 23.77
C PHE A 229 -22.88 10.62 23.63
N ASN A 230 -23.69 10.77 24.71
CA ASN A 230 -25.15 10.62 24.83
C ASN A 230 -25.89 10.06 23.59
N GLY A 231 -25.68 8.78 23.29
CA GLY A 231 -26.35 8.07 22.21
C GLY A 231 -25.74 6.68 22.01
N GLN A 232 -26.44 5.64 22.45
CA GLN A 232 -26.00 4.23 22.52
C GLN A 232 -25.61 3.57 21.17
N LYS A 233 -25.41 4.32 20.09
CA LYS A 233 -25.19 3.79 18.73
C LYS A 233 -24.20 4.58 17.87
N ARG A 234 -23.37 5.47 18.44
CA ARG A 234 -22.35 6.19 17.67
C ARG A 234 -20.97 5.56 17.90
N LEU A 235 -20.32 5.15 16.81
CA LEU A 235 -18.96 4.64 16.80
C LEU A 235 -18.09 5.64 16.04
N ALA A 236 -16.96 6.03 16.64
CA ALA A 236 -15.90 6.72 15.97
C ALA A 236 -15.16 5.73 15.05
N ARG A 237 -15.01 6.12 13.78
CA ARG A 237 -14.19 5.44 12.77
C ARG A 237 -13.34 6.47 12.04
N PHE A 238 -12.10 6.11 11.73
CA PHE A 238 -11.26 6.89 10.84
C PHE A 238 -11.70 6.65 9.40
N ASN A 239 -11.82 7.73 8.64
CA ASN A 239 -12.10 7.61 7.22
C ASN A 239 -10.82 7.22 6.47
N MET A 240 -10.82 6.03 5.86
CA MET A 240 -9.73 5.50 5.04
C MET A 240 -10.04 5.52 3.53
N SER A 241 -11.18 6.07 3.12
CA SER A 241 -11.62 6.15 1.72
C SER A 241 -10.60 6.87 0.84
N ASP A 242 -9.92 7.87 1.37
CA ASP A 242 -8.97 8.70 0.62
C ASP A 242 -7.65 7.97 0.34
N VAL A 243 -7.26 7.06 1.23
CA VAL A 243 -6.06 6.22 1.11
C VAL A 243 -6.33 5.03 0.18
N LEU A 244 -7.53 4.43 0.29
CA LEU A 244 -7.98 3.35 -0.57
C LEU A 244 -8.45 3.82 -1.95
N ARG A 245 -8.53 5.14 -2.19
CA ARG A 245 -8.96 5.73 -3.46
C ARG A 245 -8.12 5.26 -4.66
N GLY A 246 -6.86 4.91 -4.42
CA GLY A 246 -5.99 4.31 -5.45
C GLY A 246 -6.47 2.94 -5.96
N ASP A 247 -7.39 2.27 -5.24
CA ASP A 247 -7.98 0.99 -5.61
C ASP A 247 -9.49 1.10 -5.91
N PHE A 248 -10.01 2.33 -6.07
CA PHE A 248 -11.43 2.57 -6.36
C PHE A 248 -11.89 1.82 -7.61
N GLU A 249 -11.06 1.76 -8.66
CA GLU A 249 -11.37 1.02 -9.88
C GLU A 249 -11.49 -0.50 -9.62
N LYS A 250 -10.60 -1.09 -8.81
CA LYS A 250 -10.68 -2.52 -8.48
C LYS A 250 -11.87 -2.82 -7.56
N GLN A 251 -12.16 -1.95 -6.59
CA GLN A 251 -13.35 -2.09 -5.75
C GLN A 251 -14.63 -1.95 -6.56
N ALA A 252 -14.73 -0.95 -7.44
CA ALA A 252 -15.87 -0.76 -8.33
C ALA A 252 -16.05 -1.94 -9.28
N ALA A 253 -14.95 -2.47 -9.85
CA ALA A 253 -14.97 -3.67 -10.69
C ALA A 253 -15.43 -4.91 -9.91
N ALA A 254 -14.91 -5.12 -8.69
CA ALA A 254 -15.31 -6.24 -7.83
C ALA A 254 -16.81 -6.15 -7.46
N TRP A 255 -17.29 -4.99 -7.01
CA TRP A 255 -18.71 -4.78 -6.71
C TRP A 255 -19.59 -4.95 -7.94
N THR A 256 -19.15 -4.50 -9.12
CA THR A 256 -19.86 -4.72 -10.38
C THR A 256 -20.00 -6.21 -10.68
N GLN A 257 -18.95 -7.02 -10.46
CA GLN A 257 -19.00 -8.48 -10.64
C GLN A 257 -19.95 -9.15 -9.63
N LEU A 258 -19.89 -8.76 -8.36
CA LEU A 258 -20.74 -9.34 -7.31
C LEU A 258 -22.23 -9.01 -7.51
N VAL A 259 -22.54 -7.79 -7.93
CA VAL A 259 -23.90 -7.36 -8.26
C VAL A 259 -24.41 -8.06 -9.53
N ASN A 260 -23.59 -8.15 -10.58
CA ASN A 260 -23.99 -8.82 -11.82
C ASN A 260 -24.19 -10.34 -11.65
N ALA A 261 -23.42 -10.96 -10.75
CA ALA A 261 -23.58 -12.36 -10.38
C ALA A 261 -24.81 -12.62 -9.50
N GLY A 262 -25.51 -11.58 -9.04
CA GLY A 262 -26.65 -11.70 -8.12
C GLY A 262 -26.27 -12.17 -6.72
N ILE A 263 -24.99 -12.05 -6.33
CA ILE A 263 -24.48 -12.44 -5.01
C ILE A 263 -24.72 -11.32 -3.99
N ALA A 264 -24.54 -10.07 -4.40
CA ALA A 264 -24.68 -8.90 -3.54
C ALA A 264 -25.69 -7.90 -4.11
N LYS A 265 -26.33 -7.12 -3.22
CA LYS A 265 -27.27 -6.07 -3.61
C LYS A 265 -26.53 -4.77 -3.92
N PRO A 266 -27.04 -3.93 -4.84
CA PRO A 266 -26.48 -2.60 -5.06
C PRO A 266 -26.45 -1.72 -3.80
N SER A 267 -27.41 -1.87 -2.87
CA SER A 267 -27.45 -1.17 -1.59
C SER A 267 -26.25 -1.48 -0.69
N GLU A 268 -25.72 -2.69 -0.75
CA GLU A 268 -24.62 -3.18 0.09
C GLU A 268 -23.26 -2.59 -0.34
N ALA A 269 -23.12 -2.19 -1.59
CA ALA A 269 -21.91 -1.52 -2.10
C ALA A 269 -21.79 -0.07 -1.60
N ARG A 270 -22.91 0.60 -1.30
CA ARG A 270 -22.95 2.05 -1.01
C ARG A 270 -22.18 2.43 0.26
N PRO A 271 -22.32 1.72 1.39
CA PRO A 271 -21.50 1.98 2.58
C PRO A 271 -20.00 1.82 2.34
N THR A 272 -19.57 0.97 1.40
CA THR A 272 -18.14 0.78 1.09
C THR A 272 -17.53 2.01 0.42
N PHE A 273 -18.35 2.82 -0.25
CA PHE A 273 -17.95 4.08 -0.88
C PHE A 273 -18.40 5.32 -0.10
N ASP A 274 -18.76 5.16 1.19
CA ASP A 274 -19.31 6.22 2.04
C ASP A 274 -20.55 6.92 1.45
N LEU A 275 -21.34 6.21 0.65
CA LEU A 275 -22.59 6.70 0.07
C LEU A 275 -23.76 6.34 0.98
N GLY A 276 -24.65 7.31 1.26
CA GLY A 276 -25.90 7.08 1.99
C GLY A 276 -26.88 6.18 1.25
N ASP A 277 -27.91 5.68 1.93
CA ASP A 277 -28.92 4.79 1.34
C ASP A 277 -29.62 5.41 0.12
N ALA A 278 -29.85 4.61 -0.93
CA ALA A 278 -30.58 4.99 -2.14
C ALA A 278 -32.04 4.51 -2.15
N GLY A 279 -32.53 3.95 -1.04
CA GLY A 279 -33.90 3.55 -0.86
C GLY A 279 -34.23 2.15 -1.40
N PRO A 280 -35.52 1.76 -1.39
CA PRO A 280 -35.95 0.37 -1.55
C PRO A 280 -35.70 -0.26 -2.93
N MET A 281 -35.36 0.56 -3.95
CA MET A 281 -35.03 0.08 -5.29
C MET A 281 -33.60 -0.48 -5.39
N ALA A 282 -32.68 0.02 -4.54
CA ALA A 282 -31.30 -0.45 -4.48
C ALA A 282 -31.14 -1.73 -3.64
N ASP A 283 -32.17 -2.09 -2.84
CA ASP A 283 -32.13 -3.23 -1.91
C ASP A 283 -32.65 -4.56 -2.51
N LYS A 284 -32.71 -4.63 -3.85
CA LYS A 284 -33.12 -5.83 -4.60
C LYS A 284 -31.91 -6.48 -5.26
N LEU A 285 -31.89 -7.82 -5.30
CA LEU A 285 -30.91 -8.57 -6.08
C LEU A 285 -31.27 -8.48 -7.57
N TYR A 286 -30.27 -8.17 -8.40
CA TYR A 286 -30.37 -8.19 -9.84
C TYR A 286 -29.55 -9.37 -10.35
N ALA A 287 -30.08 -10.13 -11.30
CA ALA A 287 -29.34 -11.22 -11.94
C ALA A 287 -29.26 -10.94 -13.44
N HIS A 288 -28.12 -11.24 -14.05
CA HIS A 288 -27.93 -11.05 -15.47
C HIS A 288 -28.83 -12.02 -16.27
N SER A 289 -29.74 -11.48 -17.10
CA SER A 289 -30.75 -12.25 -17.86
C SER A 289 -30.18 -13.30 -18.82
N ALA A 290 -28.87 -13.26 -19.13
CA ALA A 290 -28.24 -14.19 -20.04
C ALA A 290 -27.85 -15.54 -19.40
N ILE A 291 -27.86 -15.66 -18.07
CA ILE A 291 -27.58 -16.92 -17.37
C ILE A 291 -28.90 -17.65 -17.10
N GLN A 292 -29.43 -18.33 -18.12
CA GLN A 292 -30.57 -19.23 -17.97
C GLN A 292 -30.09 -20.67 -17.75
N PRO A 293 -30.68 -21.42 -16.81
CA PRO A 293 -30.39 -22.85 -16.65
C PRO A 293 -30.72 -23.61 -17.95
N LEU A 294 -29.83 -24.51 -18.38
CA LEU A 294 -30.03 -25.33 -19.59
C LEU A 294 -31.32 -26.19 -19.54
N GLU A 295 -31.86 -26.48 -18.35
CA GLU A 295 -33.13 -27.20 -18.19
C GLU A 295 -34.37 -26.38 -18.57
N LYS A 296 -34.29 -25.04 -18.65
CA LYS A 296 -35.44 -24.17 -18.96
C LYS A 296 -35.63 -23.87 -20.46
N ARG A 297 -34.93 -24.59 -21.34
CA ARG A 297 -35.12 -24.45 -22.80
C ARG A 297 -36.40 -25.11 -23.34
N ASP A 298 -37.06 -25.95 -22.53
CA ASP A 298 -38.27 -26.71 -22.92
C ASP A 298 -39.59 -26.19 -22.34
N GLN A 299 -39.60 -24.98 -21.77
CA GLN A 299 -40.88 -24.34 -21.47
C GLN A 299 -41.31 -23.49 -22.68
N PRO A 300 -42.34 -23.89 -23.46
CA PRO A 300 -42.97 -22.98 -24.39
C PRO A 300 -43.45 -21.78 -23.58
N GLY A 301 -43.04 -20.59 -24.02
CA GLY A 301 -43.29 -19.34 -23.30
C GLY A 301 -44.76 -19.22 -22.90
N GLN A 302 -45.00 -18.76 -21.67
CA GLN A 302 -46.35 -18.36 -21.27
C GLN A 302 -46.89 -17.37 -22.30
N PRO A 303 -48.11 -17.58 -22.84
CA PRO A 303 -48.68 -16.62 -23.77
C PRO A 303 -48.92 -15.31 -23.02
N LEU A 304 -48.28 -14.24 -23.48
CA LEU A 304 -48.67 -12.88 -23.09
C LEU A 304 -50.13 -12.69 -23.54
N LEU A 305 -51.03 -12.38 -22.60
CA LEU A 305 -52.38 -11.95 -22.95
C LEU A 305 -52.26 -10.67 -23.81
N PRO A 306 -52.83 -10.64 -25.04
CA PRO A 306 -52.70 -9.48 -25.89
C PRO A 306 -53.57 -8.32 -25.36
N HIS A 307 -52.98 -7.13 -25.25
CA HIS A 307 -53.73 -5.89 -25.11
C HIS A 307 -54.50 -5.63 -26.42
N PRO A 308 -55.77 -5.17 -26.42
CA PRO A 308 -56.64 -5.27 -27.60
C PRO A 308 -56.47 -4.19 -28.67
N ASP A 309 -55.37 -3.42 -28.72
CA ASP A 309 -55.27 -2.27 -29.65
C ASP A 309 -53.85 -1.98 -30.15
N GLN A 310 -53.10 -3.00 -30.56
CA GLN A 310 -51.93 -2.79 -31.42
C GLN A 310 -52.04 -3.66 -32.68
N PRO A 311 -51.96 -3.08 -33.89
CA PRO A 311 -51.80 -3.89 -35.10
C PRO A 311 -50.48 -4.68 -34.98
N ALA A 312 -50.55 -5.97 -35.27
CA ALA A 312 -49.41 -6.88 -35.13
C ALA A 312 -48.20 -6.35 -35.91
N PRO A 313 -46.99 -6.30 -35.32
CA PRO A 313 -45.78 -6.05 -36.08
C PRO A 313 -45.59 -7.21 -37.07
N GLU A 314 -45.38 -6.88 -38.34
CA GLU A 314 -44.93 -7.84 -39.35
C GLU A 314 -43.70 -8.58 -38.81
N ILE A 315 -43.76 -9.91 -38.85
CA ILE A 315 -42.64 -10.78 -38.48
C ILE A 315 -41.55 -10.53 -39.54
N ASP A 316 -40.57 -9.69 -39.19
CA ASP A 316 -39.39 -9.43 -40.03
C ASP A 316 -38.71 -10.79 -40.30
N ALA A 317 -38.82 -11.25 -41.54
CA ALA A 317 -38.30 -12.54 -41.96
C ALA A 317 -36.79 -12.61 -41.66
N ALA A 318 -36.35 -13.73 -41.08
CA ALA A 318 -34.98 -13.95 -40.65
C ALA A 318 -33.93 -13.49 -41.69
N PRO A 319 -32.78 -12.93 -41.25
CA PRO A 319 -31.82 -12.32 -42.16
C PRO A 319 -31.37 -13.30 -43.27
N PRO A 320 -31.17 -12.83 -44.52
CA PRO A 320 -30.87 -13.68 -45.67
C PRO A 320 -29.41 -14.16 -45.67
N VAL A 321 -29.00 -14.86 -44.61
CA VAL A 321 -27.63 -15.35 -44.39
C VAL A 321 -27.21 -16.31 -45.51
N LYS A 322 -28.17 -17.08 -46.04
CA LYS A 322 -27.95 -17.97 -47.18
C LYS A 322 -27.49 -17.19 -48.42
N PHE A 323 -28.22 -16.15 -48.81
CA PHE A 323 -27.88 -15.34 -49.98
C PHE A 323 -26.61 -14.53 -49.77
N MET A 324 -26.32 -14.04 -48.56
CA MET A 324 -25.04 -13.38 -48.29
C MET A 324 -23.84 -14.29 -48.54
N ARG A 325 -23.92 -15.56 -48.12
CA ARG A 325 -22.87 -16.55 -48.37
C ARG A 325 -22.74 -16.88 -49.86
N ASP A 326 -23.86 -17.04 -50.56
CA ASP A 326 -23.85 -17.37 -51.99
C ASP A 326 -23.31 -16.20 -52.84
N ILE A 327 -23.67 -14.95 -52.50
CA ILE A 327 -23.11 -13.74 -53.11
C ILE A 327 -21.61 -13.65 -52.83
N GLY A 328 -21.17 -13.84 -51.58
CA GLY A 328 -19.75 -13.84 -51.21
C GLY A 328 -18.93 -14.90 -51.97
N GLY A 329 -19.50 -16.09 -52.18
CA GLY A 329 -18.88 -17.15 -52.99
C GLY A 329 -18.74 -16.79 -54.47
N LEU A 330 -19.69 -16.03 -55.03
CA LEU A 330 -19.63 -15.55 -56.41
C LEU A 330 -18.64 -14.39 -56.57
N ILE A 331 -18.55 -13.49 -55.59
CA ILE A 331 -17.53 -12.43 -55.54
C ILE A 331 -16.13 -13.04 -55.45
N GLY A 332 -15.94 -14.07 -54.62
CA GLY A 332 -14.68 -14.80 -54.53
C GLY A 332 -14.26 -15.51 -55.82
N ARG A 333 -15.19 -15.72 -56.75
CA ARG A 333 -14.93 -16.24 -58.11
C ARG A 333 -14.74 -15.15 -59.16
N GLY A 334 -14.59 -13.88 -58.74
CA GLY A 334 -14.28 -12.75 -59.60
C GLY A 334 -15.49 -12.05 -60.22
N LYS A 335 -16.72 -12.35 -59.79
CA LYS A 335 -17.93 -11.63 -60.26
C LYS A 335 -18.17 -10.34 -59.47
N SER A 336 -18.68 -9.31 -60.12
CA SER A 336 -19.17 -8.11 -59.43
C SER A 336 -20.41 -8.43 -58.58
N ILE A 337 -20.70 -7.60 -57.56
CA ILE A 337 -21.89 -7.76 -56.71
C ILE A 337 -23.17 -7.74 -57.56
N GLN A 338 -23.23 -6.89 -58.58
CA GLN A 338 -24.38 -6.77 -59.49
C GLN A 338 -24.56 -8.02 -60.35
N ASP A 339 -23.47 -8.61 -60.85
CA ASP A 339 -23.53 -9.85 -61.64
C ASP A 339 -23.88 -11.06 -60.77
N ALA A 340 -23.41 -11.07 -59.51
CA ALA A 340 -23.78 -12.08 -58.53
C ALA A 340 -25.28 -12.02 -58.19
N ALA A 341 -25.83 -10.80 -57.99
CA ALA A 341 -27.25 -10.58 -57.75
C ALA A 341 -28.11 -11.03 -58.93
N ARG A 342 -27.76 -10.67 -60.18
CA ARG A 342 -28.46 -11.13 -61.39
C ARG A 342 -28.46 -12.66 -61.52
N THR A 343 -27.32 -13.29 -61.26
CA THR A 343 -27.21 -14.77 -61.32
C THR A 343 -28.13 -15.45 -60.28
N LEU A 344 -28.37 -14.81 -59.14
CA LEU A 344 -29.25 -15.35 -58.10
C LEU A 344 -30.73 -15.06 -58.37
N LEU A 345 -31.05 -13.90 -58.94
CA LEU A 345 -32.41 -13.57 -59.39
C LEU A 345 -32.90 -14.53 -60.48
N ASP A 346 -32.03 -14.89 -61.44
CA ASP A 346 -32.36 -15.90 -62.47
C ASP A 346 -32.65 -17.28 -61.87
N LYS A 347 -32.03 -17.63 -60.75
CA LYS A 347 -32.23 -18.91 -60.06
C LYS A 347 -33.41 -18.89 -59.09
N HIS A 348 -33.73 -17.73 -58.54
CA HIS A 348 -34.73 -17.53 -57.49
C HIS A 348 -35.61 -16.31 -57.79
N PRO A 349 -36.50 -16.39 -58.81
CA PRO A 349 -37.30 -15.25 -59.28
C PRO A 349 -38.40 -14.77 -58.32
N GLY A 350 -38.52 -15.35 -57.12
CA GLY A 350 -39.50 -14.96 -56.09
C GLY A 350 -38.89 -14.44 -54.79
N GLU A 351 -37.57 -14.33 -54.70
CA GLU A 351 -36.85 -13.94 -53.47
C GLU A 351 -36.04 -12.65 -53.67
N GLU A 352 -36.58 -11.72 -54.47
CA GLU A 352 -35.89 -10.49 -54.87
C GLU A 352 -35.54 -9.59 -53.67
N ASP A 353 -36.47 -9.42 -52.72
CA ASP A 353 -36.25 -8.60 -51.53
C ASP A 353 -35.16 -9.16 -50.61
N ALA A 354 -35.08 -10.49 -50.48
CA ALA A 354 -34.07 -11.16 -49.69
C ALA A 354 -32.67 -11.03 -50.32
N ILE A 355 -32.58 -11.15 -51.66
CA ILE A 355 -31.32 -10.97 -52.40
C ILE A 355 -30.88 -9.50 -52.34
N ARG A 356 -31.80 -8.54 -52.48
CA ARG A 356 -31.51 -7.12 -52.37
C ARG A 356 -30.99 -6.73 -50.99
N ARG A 357 -31.67 -7.17 -49.92
CA ARG A 357 -31.26 -6.91 -48.53
C ARG A 357 -29.91 -7.56 -48.21
N ALA A 358 -29.61 -8.73 -48.79
CA ALA A 358 -28.30 -9.36 -48.68
C ALA A 358 -27.20 -8.55 -49.39
N CYS A 359 -27.47 -7.99 -50.57
CA CYS A 359 -26.53 -7.11 -51.26
C CYS A 359 -26.26 -5.82 -50.48
N GLU A 360 -27.30 -5.18 -49.94
CA GLU A 360 -27.17 -3.95 -49.13
C GLU A 360 -26.31 -4.20 -47.89
N LEU A 361 -26.54 -5.30 -47.16
CA LEU A 361 -25.74 -5.67 -45.99
C LEU A 361 -24.27 -6.00 -46.32
N ILE A 362 -23.99 -6.57 -47.49
CA ILE A 362 -22.61 -6.82 -47.93
C ILE A 362 -21.90 -5.52 -48.25
N ILE A 363 -22.59 -4.57 -48.90
CA ILE A 363 -22.05 -3.24 -49.21
C ILE A 363 -21.77 -2.48 -47.91
N GLU A 364 -22.70 -2.48 -46.95
CA GLU A 364 -22.52 -1.83 -45.64
C GLU A 364 -21.36 -2.39 -44.82
N ARG A 365 -21.00 -3.67 -45.01
CA ARG A 365 -19.86 -4.32 -44.33
C ARG A 365 -18.53 -4.19 -45.07
N GLN A 366 -18.51 -3.71 -46.32
CA GLN A 366 -17.30 -3.54 -47.13
C GLN A 366 -16.82 -2.08 -47.26
N ILE A 367 -17.51 -1.12 -46.63
CA ILE A 367 -17.01 0.24 -46.31
C ILE A 367 -16.48 0.21 -44.88
#